data_AF-A0A661WG43-F1
#
_entry.id   AF-A0A661WG43-F1
#
_cell.length_a   1.000
_cell.length_b   1.000
_cell.length_c   1.000
_cell.angle_alpha   90.00
_cell.angle_beta   90.00
_cell.angle_gamma   90.00
#
_symmetry.space_group_name_H-M   'P 1'
#
loop_
_entity.id
_entity.type
_entity.pdbx_description
1 polymer ?
#
loop_
_entity_poly.entity_id
_entity_poly.type
_entity_poly.pdbx_seq_one_letter_code
_entity_poly.pdbx_strand_id
1 'polypeptide(L)'
;QFVIADNIVDHGSQGNWAFALGPQSSSGNRPENVRTGIIERNHFTSGSNTQMLLMLWTSEVTVRNNLFDQTGSDNAIQISRRNQEDAPHDNSVHSNTFYSANSGSSVKAIVIDSIASNTTVRNNLVYTSGGSGSVVSGSAVQSDNLVMSGLSQNDVNRFLPVGNAIDGVSTAMVLDDYDNNLRPLSAQDIGAYESNGGAEPPAPPAPSSLAVSLVASPYSITVGGSSTLSWSTTNADSCTASGGWSGSKSTSGTQTVSPGSNASYTLSCSGEEGSASDSVTVSVGSQADTTAPSIPINATASSITQSSVTISWDTSTDNVGVTDYSVYYNGAVYAVTPNTSLPLTGLASDTTYSWTVSATDAVGNESSQSSLSSFTTLGTSSAPVDPVDPVDPVDPVTPSPTVSLTTSSSAITVGGSSTLSWSATNANSCTASGGWSGSKSTSGTQTVSPGSNASYTLSCSGEGGSASDSVTVSVSSQADTTAPSIPTNATASSITQSSTTISWAASTDNVGVIGYNLYYRGEVFIVTPNTSLPLSGLAPDTTYSWTVSATDAAGNESSQSSLSSFTTLGSNY
;
A
#
# COMPACT_ATOMS: atom_id res chain seq x y z
N GLN A 1 18.29 4.22 -14.19
CA GLN A 1 18.62 5.47 -13.48
C GLN A 1 20.09 5.43 -13.07
N PHE A 2 20.85 6.49 -13.30
CA PHE A 2 22.27 6.59 -12.93
C PHE A 2 22.61 8.00 -12.42
N VAL A 3 23.66 8.10 -11.59
CA VAL A 3 24.25 9.38 -11.19
C VAL A 3 25.76 9.29 -11.38
N ILE A 4 26.34 10.27 -12.08
CA ILE A 4 27.77 10.43 -12.26
C ILE A 4 28.14 11.77 -11.67
N ALA A 5 28.78 11.75 -10.52
CA ALA A 5 29.15 12.97 -9.83
C ALA A 5 30.54 12.97 -9.23
N ASP A 6 31.12 14.17 -9.15
CA ASP A 6 32.36 14.44 -8.43
C ASP A 6 33.60 13.71 -9.00
N ASN A 7 33.64 13.53 -10.33
CA ASN A 7 34.75 12.86 -11.03
C ASN A 7 35.67 13.84 -11.75
N ILE A 8 36.93 13.44 -11.92
CA ILE A 8 37.86 14.03 -12.89
C ILE A 8 37.97 13.05 -14.07
N VAL A 9 37.56 13.50 -15.26
CA VAL A 9 37.61 12.73 -16.50
C VAL A 9 38.67 13.36 -17.39
N ASP A 10 39.84 12.75 -17.42
CA ASP A 10 40.97 13.18 -18.25
C ASP A 10 41.10 12.27 -19.47
N HIS A 11 40.86 12.87 -20.64
CA HIS A 11 41.05 12.21 -21.93
C HIS A 11 42.23 12.85 -22.63
N GLY A 12 43.36 12.12 -22.65
CA GLY A 12 44.63 12.55 -23.21
C GLY A 12 44.62 12.83 -24.73
N SER A 13 45.70 12.47 -25.43
CA SER A 13 45.97 13.02 -26.78
C SER A 13 45.32 12.30 -27.98
N GLN A 14 44.59 11.20 -27.80
CA GLN A 14 43.99 10.42 -28.92
C GLN A 14 42.65 9.76 -28.56
N GLY A 15 41.60 10.05 -29.33
CA GLY A 15 40.28 9.42 -29.24
C GLY A 15 39.14 10.35 -29.68
N ASN A 16 37.99 9.79 -30.10
CA ASN A 16 36.86 10.59 -30.59
C ASN A 16 36.03 11.20 -29.44
N TRP A 17 35.97 10.56 -28.28
CA TRP A 17 35.21 11.05 -27.12
C TRP A 17 35.79 10.58 -25.78
N ALA A 18 35.68 11.40 -24.73
CA ALA A 18 36.12 11.05 -23.38
C ALA A 18 35.13 10.13 -22.64
N PHE A 19 33.84 10.38 -22.81
CA PHE A 19 32.78 9.62 -22.17
C PHE A 19 31.53 9.54 -23.05
N ALA A 20 30.92 8.35 -23.14
CA ALA A 20 29.69 8.15 -23.92
C ALA A 20 28.67 7.33 -23.13
N LEU A 21 27.42 7.79 -23.14
CA LEU A 21 26.30 7.12 -22.50
C LEU A 21 25.22 6.81 -23.53
N GLY A 22 24.81 5.56 -23.57
CA GLY A 22 23.73 5.13 -24.42
C GLY A 22 23.63 3.62 -24.54
N PRO A 23 22.56 3.13 -25.19
CA PRO A 23 22.39 1.72 -25.49
C PRO A 23 23.53 1.18 -26.38
N GLN A 24 23.92 -0.07 -26.18
CA GLN A 24 24.96 -0.77 -26.94
C GLN A 24 24.36 -1.97 -27.70
N SER A 25 23.44 -1.72 -28.63
CA SER A 25 22.97 -2.79 -29.53
C SER A 25 23.69 -2.76 -30.89
N SER A 26 24.38 -3.85 -31.22
CA SER A 26 24.91 -4.10 -32.58
C SER A 26 23.90 -4.77 -33.51
N SER A 27 22.73 -5.17 -33.00
CA SER A 27 21.73 -5.94 -33.74
C SER A 27 20.33 -5.46 -33.31
N GLY A 28 19.72 -4.58 -34.10
CA GLY A 28 18.52 -3.79 -33.81
C GLY A 28 17.23 -4.55 -33.46
N ASN A 29 17.25 -5.38 -32.41
CA ASN A 29 16.11 -6.17 -31.95
C ASN A 29 15.96 -6.23 -30.42
N ARG A 30 16.67 -5.37 -29.67
CA ARG A 30 16.43 -5.17 -28.23
C ARG A 30 16.64 -3.70 -27.87
N PRO A 31 15.59 -2.93 -27.49
CA PRO A 31 15.77 -1.59 -26.94
C PRO A 31 16.35 -1.71 -25.53
N GLU A 32 17.57 -1.20 -25.33
CA GLU A 32 18.21 -1.13 -24.02
C GLU A 32 17.76 0.15 -23.30
N ASN A 33 17.10 0.00 -22.14
CA ASN A 33 16.41 1.07 -21.43
C ASN A 33 17.31 1.84 -20.44
N VAL A 34 18.38 2.48 -20.92
CA VAL A 34 19.00 3.56 -20.14
C VAL A 34 18.18 4.81 -20.45
N ARG A 35 17.27 5.19 -19.54
CA ARG A 35 16.26 6.24 -19.79
C ARG A 35 16.33 7.48 -18.90
N THR A 36 17.07 7.48 -17.80
CA THR A 36 17.07 8.64 -16.87
C THR A 36 18.38 8.68 -16.09
N GLY A 37 18.98 9.86 -15.90
CA GLY A 37 20.19 10.00 -15.07
C GLY A 37 20.70 11.42 -14.89
N ILE A 38 21.63 11.60 -13.94
CA ILE A 38 22.22 12.92 -13.60
C ILE A 38 23.73 12.85 -13.77
N ILE A 39 24.31 13.88 -14.40
CA ILE A 39 25.75 14.09 -14.54
C ILE A 39 26.08 15.43 -13.90
N GLU A 40 26.77 15.44 -12.77
CA GLU A 40 27.01 16.68 -12.04
C GLU A 40 28.36 16.83 -11.33
N ARG A 41 28.87 18.05 -11.18
CA ARG A 41 30.11 18.33 -10.44
C ARG A 41 31.34 17.57 -10.95
N ASN A 42 31.35 17.20 -12.24
CA ASN A 42 32.51 16.56 -12.86
C ASN A 42 33.40 17.59 -13.54
N HIS A 43 34.69 17.27 -13.65
CA HIS A 43 35.66 18.03 -14.43
C HIS A 43 36.14 17.19 -15.61
N PHE A 44 35.72 17.56 -16.82
CA PHE A 44 36.12 16.95 -18.07
C PHE A 44 37.25 17.74 -18.71
N THR A 45 38.37 17.09 -19.01
CA THR A 45 39.53 17.69 -19.66
C THR A 45 39.84 16.94 -20.94
N SER A 46 40.15 17.68 -22.02
CA SER A 46 40.53 17.09 -23.32
C SER A 46 41.94 17.49 -23.74
N GLY A 47 42.65 16.56 -24.39
CA GLY A 47 43.87 16.85 -25.14
C GLY A 47 43.60 17.37 -26.58
N SER A 48 44.67 17.78 -27.26
CA SER A 48 44.65 18.56 -28.51
C SER A 48 43.94 17.94 -29.73
N ASN A 49 43.57 16.65 -29.71
CA ASN A 49 42.94 15.94 -30.83
C ASN A 49 41.61 15.25 -30.45
N THR A 50 41.02 15.58 -29.31
CA THR A 50 39.75 14.99 -28.88
C THR A 50 38.61 15.64 -29.66
N GLN A 51 37.65 14.89 -30.22
CA GLN A 51 36.54 15.52 -30.97
C GLN A 51 35.43 16.04 -30.05
N MET A 52 35.11 15.31 -28.96
CA MET A 52 34.13 15.73 -27.95
C MET A 52 34.39 15.15 -26.55
N LEU A 53 33.83 15.75 -25.49
CA LEU A 53 34.04 15.28 -24.11
C LEU A 53 32.92 14.33 -23.64
N LEU A 54 31.67 14.68 -23.88
CA LEU A 54 30.50 13.90 -23.44
C LEU A 54 29.55 13.64 -24.60
N MET A 55 29.31 12.36 -24.89
CA MET A 55 28.32 11.91 -25.86
C MET A 55 27.09 11.32 -25.15
N LEU A 56 25.90 11.82 -25.48
CA LEU A 56 24.63 11.36 -24.95
C LEU A 56 23.75 10.79 -26.09
N TRP A 57 23.47 9.50 -26.00
CA TRP A 57 22.55 8.77 -26.87
C TRP A 57 21.31 8.25 -26.10
N THR A 58 20.94 8.95 -25.03
CA THR A 58 19.87 8.56 -24.09
C THR A 58 18.96 9.77 -23.80
N SER A 59 17.77 9.48 -23.27
CA SER A 59 16.74 10.45 -22.91
C SER A 59 16.73 10.76 -21.41
N GLU A 60 16.02 11.81 -21.00
CA GLU A 60 15.80 12.22 -19.60
C GLU A 60 17.09 12.35 -18.76
N VAL A 61 18.17 12.83 -19.38
CA VAL A 61 19.44 13.09 -18.70
C VAL A 61 19.56 14.57 -18.32
N THR A 62 19.93 14.81 -17.07
CA THR A 62 20.31 16.14 -16.58
C THR A 62 21.82 16.26 -16.47
N VAL A 63 22.42 17.22 -17.18
CA VAL A 63 23.84 17.57 -17.09
C VAL A 63 23.96 18.93 -16.42
N ARG A 64 24.53 18.99 -15.21
CA ARG A 64 24.62 20.23 -14.46
C ARG A 64 25.86 20.42 -13.61
N ASN A 65 26.30 21.66 -13.39
CA ASN A 65 27.42 21.96 -12.50
C ASN A 65 28.73 21.26 -12.89
N ASN A 66 28.94 20.96 -14.17
CA ASN A 66 30.19 20.37 -14.64
C ASN A 66 31.11 21.44 -15.24
N LEU A 67 32.42 21.18 -15.18
CA LEU A 67 33.45 21.96 -15.86
C LEU A 67 33.96 21.16 -17.07
N PHE A 68 33.89 21.75 -18.27
CA PHE A 68 34.42 21.20 -19.50
C PHE A 68 35.59 22.07 -19.98
N ASP A 69 36.81 21.62 -19.74
CA ASP A 69 38.05 22.25 -20.19
C ASP A 69 38.51 21.63 -21.53
N GLN A 70 38.29 22.38 -22.61
CA GLN A 70 38.52 21.93 -23.97
C GLN A 70 39.78 22.54 -24.58
N THR A 71 40.89 21.81 -24.55
CA THR A 71 42.13 22.32 -25.16
C THR A 71 42.22 22.03 -26.67
N GLY A 72 41.39 21.13 -27.22
CA GLY A 72 41.43 20.77 -28.65
C GLY A 72 40.17 20.21 -29.29
N SER A 73 39.01 20.23 -28.61
CA SER A 73 37.74 19.70 -29.16
C SER A 73 36.88 20.74 -29.86
N ASP A 74 36.15 20.29 -30.88
CA ASP A 74 35.18 21.12 -31.61
C ASP A 74 33.91 21.35 -30.76
N ASN A 75 33.52 20.36 -29.94
CA ASN A 75 32.33 20.42 -29.08
C ASN A 75 32.55 19.77 -27.69
N ALA A 76 31.87 20.23 -26.63
CA ALA A 76 31.96 19.61 -25.30
C ALA A 76 30.93 18.50 -25.10
N ILE A 77 29.66 18.80 -25.37
CA ILE A 77 28.54 17.85 -25.26
C ILE A 77 27.95 17.64 -26.64
N GLN A 78 27.71 16.37 -26.99
CA GLN A 78 26.93 16.01 -28.15
C GLN A 78 25.74 15.13 -27.76
N ILE A 79 24.54 15.59 -28.08
CA ILE A 79 23.29 14.84 -27.93
C ILE A 79 22.87 14.38 -29.32
N SER A 80 22.93 13.08 -29.58
CA SER A 80 22.62 12.54 -30.90
C SER A 80 22.01 11.14 -30.81
N ARG A 81 21.55 10.59 -31.93
CA ARG A 81 21.18 9.18 -32.01
C ARG A 81 22.40 8.33 -32.35
N ARG A 82 22.41 7.08 -31.88
CA ARG A 82 23.32 6.04 -32.38
C ARG A 82 22.53 5.03 -33.22
N ASN A 83 22.94 4.80 -34.47
CA ASN A 83 22.36 3.77 -35.36
C ASN A 83 20.81 3.83 -35.46
N GLN A 84 20.11 2.72 -35.19
CA GLN A 84 18.64 2.59 -35.28
C GLN A 84 17.91 2.83 -33.93
N GLU A 85 18.58 3.33 -32.90
CA GLU A 85 17.98 3.54 -31.57
C GLU A 85 16.94 4.67 -31.54
N ASP A 86 16.11 4.80 -30.51
CA ASP A 86 15.21 5.95 -30.43
C ASP A 86 15.99 7.28 -30.33
N ALA A 87 15.41 8.36 -30.85
CA ALA A 87 16.04 9.67 -30.77
C ALA A 87 16.00 10.20 -29.31
N PRO A 88 17.08 10.84 -28.82
CA PRO A 88 17.09 11.41 -27.47
C PRO A 88 15.98 12.45 -27.26
N HIS A 89 15.33 12.41 -26.10
CA HIS A 89 14.31 13.39 -25.71
C HIS A 89 14.39 13.76 -24.22
N ASP A 90 13.75 14.87 -23.83
CA ASP A 90 13.61 15.31 -22.44
C ASP A 90 14.92 15.56 -21.67
N ASN A 91 15.99 15.93 -22.39
CA ASN A 91 17.29 16.20 -21.78
C ASN A 91 17.38 17.63 -21.23
N SER A 92 18.16 17.83 -20.18
CA SER A 92 18.42 19.16 -19.62
C SER A 92 19.91 19.39 -19.41
N VAL A 93 20.43 20.50 -19.93
CA VAL A 93 21.83 20.89 -19.75
C VAL A 93 21.85 22.28 -19.12
N HIS A 94 22.24 22.38 -17.86
CA HIS A 94 22.20 23.66 -17.18
C HIS A 94 23.29 23.88 -16.14
N SER A 95 23.68 25.13 -15.89
CA SER A 95 24.66 25.45 -14.84
C SER A 95 26.02 24.82 -15.06
N ASN A 96 26.44 24.60 -16.32
CA ASN A 96 27.77 24.08 -16.64
C ASN A 96 28.69 25.20 -17.11
N THR A 97 29.99 25.00 -16.90
CA THR A 97 31.05 25.89 -17.39
C THR A 97 31.81 25.19 -18.51
N PHE A 98 31.92 25.86 -19.65
CA PHE A 98 32.64 25.40 -20.83
C PHE A 98 33.77 26.36 -21.15
N TYR A 99 34.99 25.84 -21.16
CA TYR A 99 36.18 26.57 -21.59
C TYR A 99 36.71 25.95 -22.88
N SER A 100 37.15 26.78 -23.83
CA SER A 100 38.00 26.31 -24.93
C SER A 100 39.22 27.19 -25.18
N ALA A 101 40.38 26.56 -25.28
CA ALA A 101 41.66 27.22 -25.53
C ALA A 101 41.98 27.48 -27.03
N ASN A 102 41.09 27.08 -27.95
CA ASN A 102 41.41 26.98 -29.37
C ASN A 102 41.25 28.32 -30.11
N SER A 103 42.36 28.85 -30.64
CA SER A 103 42.42 30.18 -31.25
C SER A 103 41.93 30.27 -32.70
N GLY A 104 41.53 29.15 -33.33
CA GLY A 104 41.29 29.08 -34.79
C GLY A 104 39.89 28.71 -35.27
N SER A 105 39.01 28.17 -34.42
CA SER A 105 37.73 27.56 -34.84
C SER A 105 36.54 28.16 -34.09
N SER A 106 35.33 28.08 -34.68
CA SER A 106 34.11 28.41 -33.94
C SER A 106 33.76 27.25 -33.00
N VAL A 107 33.84 27.50 -31.69
CA VAL A 107 33.60 26.47 -30.65
C VAL A 107 32.11 26.37 -30.38
N LYS A 108 31.56 25.15 -30.37
CA LYS A 108 30.15 24.90 -30.02
C LYS A 108 30.09 24.08 -28.74
N ALA A 109 29.69 24.69 -27.63
CA ALA A 109 29.70 24.00 -26.33
C ALA A 109 28.81 22.75 -26.35
N ILE A 110 27.60 22.87 -26.92
CA ILE A 110 26.59 21.81 -26.97
C ILE A 110 26.11 21.66 -28.42
N VAL A 111 26.18 20.44 -28.94
CA VAL A 111 25.63 20.09 -30.25
C VAL A 111 24.46 19.14 -30.06
N ILE A 112 23.32 19.49 -30.65
CA ILE A 112 22.08 18.72 -30.55
C ILE A 112 21.65 18.35 -31.96
N ASP A 113 21.56 17.06 -32.24
CA ASP A 113 21.07 16.57 -33.52
C ASP A 113 19.61 17.00 -33.74
N SER A 114 19.25 17.30 -34.98
CA SER A 114 17.92 17.73 -35.42
C SER A 114 16.77 16.79 -35.04
N ILE A 115 17.10 15.53 -34.77
CA ILE A 115 16.15 14.48 -34.37
C ILE A 115 15.90 14.42 -32.87
N ALA A 116 16.74 15.06 -32.04
CA ALA A 116 16.51 15.12 -30.61
C ALA A 116 15.39 16.13 -30.30
N SER A 117 14.57 15.84 -29.29
CA SER A 117 13.41 16.66 -28.94
C SER A 117 13.38 17.05 -27.46
N ASN A 118 12.58 18.06 -27.13
CA ASN A 118 12.37 18.56 -25.77
C ASN A 118 13.65 18.75 -24.93
N THR A 119 14.74 19.18 -25.56
CA THR A 119 15.99 19.47 -24.85
C THR A 119 15.98 20.91 -24.36
N THR A 120 16.31 21.10 -23.08
CA THR A 120 16.43 22.41 -22.44
C THR A 120 17.89 22.71 -22.16
N VAL A 121 18.34 23.93 -22.48
CA VAL A 121 19.71 24.38 -22.23
C VAL A 121 19.67 25.73 -21.53
N ARG A 122 20.05 25.80 -20.26
CA ARG A 122 19.92 27.06 -19.52
C ARG A 122 21.02 27.36 -18.53
N ASN A 123 21.26 28.62 -18.23
CA ASN A 123 22.22 29.02 -17.19
C ASN A 123 23.62 28.41 -17.39
N ASN A 124 24.08 28.26 -18.63
CA ASN A 124 25.44 27.76 -18.90
C ASN A 124 26.38 28.91 -19.23
N LEU A 125 27.64 28.79 -18.78
CA LEU A 125 28.70 29.73 -19.08
C LEU A 125 29.66 29.12 -20.11
N VAL A 126 29.86 29.79 -21.23
CA VAL A 126 30.79 29.39 -22.29
C VAL A 126 31.82 30.48 -22.49
N TYR A 127 33.10 30.16 -22.40
CA TYR A 127 34.16 31.11 -22.74
C TYR A 127 35.31 30.53 -23.56
N THR A 128 35.86 31.34 -24.48
CA THR A 128 36.91 30.91 -25.41
C THR A 128 38.11 31.87 -25.46
N SER A 129 39.34 31.33 -25.52
CA SER A 129 40.55 32.12 -25.78
C SER A 129 40.80 32.23 -27.29
N GLY A 130 40.20 33.24 -27.92
CA GLY A 130 40.18 33.41 -29.38
C GLY A 130 38.99 32.71 -30.07
N GLY A 131 38.73 33.05 -31.35
CA GLY A 131 37.60 32.53 -32.12
C GLY A 131 36.21 33.03 -31.68
N SER A 132 35.15 32.55 -32.33
CA SER A 132 33.74 32.82 -31.98
C SER A 132 33.10 31.60 -31.32
N GLY A 133 32.46 31.77 -30.15
CA GLY A 133 31.77 30.70 -29.43
C GLY A 133 30.25 30.71 -29.65
N SER A 134 29.62 29.54 -29.56
CA SER A 134 28.17 29.38 -29.41
C SER A 134 27.85 28.37 -28.30
N VAL A 135 26.75 28.60 -27.57
CA VAL A 135 26.26 27.67 -26.55
C VAL A 135 25.70 26.41 -27.19
N VAL A 136 24.78 26.57 -28.14
CA VAL A 136 24.06 25.46 -28.76
C VAL A 136 24.15 25.53 -30.28
N SER A 137 24.27 24.36 -30.91
CA SER A 137 24.05 24.14 -32.34
C SER A 137 23.02 23.02 -32.51
N GLY A 138 21.76 23.38 -32.75
CA GLY A 138 20.63 22.45 -32.83
C GLY A 138 19.32 23.08 -32.35
N SER A 139 18.25 22.28 -32.24
CA SER A 139 16.97 22.73 -31.68
C SER A 139 16.90 22.43 -30.18
N ALA A 140 16.83 23.48 -29.36
CA ALA A 140 16.61 23.38 -27.92
C ALA A 140 15.90 24.64 -27.41
N VAL A 141 15.15 24.49 -26.31
CA VAL A 141 14.66 25.62 -25.53
C VAL A 141 15.84 26.16 -24.73
N GLN A 142 16.22 27.41 -25.00
CA GLN A 142 17.38 28.05 -24.38
C GLN A 142 16.91 29.17 -23.44
N SER A 143 17.58 29.31 -22.30
CA SER A 143 17.44 30.51 -21.46
C SER A 143 18.72 30.83 -20.68
N ASP A 144 18.97 32.09 -20.38
CA ASP A 144 19.98 32.48 -19.37
C ASP A 144 21.43 31.97 -19.65
N ASN A 145 21.81 31.68 -20.89
CA ASN A 145 23.17 31.20 -21.20
C ASN A 145 24.10 32.37 -21.54
N LEU A 146 25.31 32.36 -20.99
CA LEU A 146 26.31 33.42 -21.19
C LEU A 146 27.47 32.93 -22.08
N VAL A 147 27.79 33.69 -23.13
CA VAL A 147 28.95 33.43 -24.01
C VAL A 147 29.95 34.58 -23.95
N MET A 148 31.20 34.26 -23.67
CA MET A 148 32.31 35.21 -23.67
C MET A 148 33.39 34.74 -24.67
N SER A 149 33.59 35.46 -25.77
CA SER A 149 34.54 35.05 -26.81
C SER A 149 35.70 36.02 -26.96
N GLY A 150 36.81 35.55 -27.53
CA GLY A 150 37.98 36.39 -27.82
C GLY A 150 38.75 36.85 -26.58
N LEU A 151 38.63 36.14 -25.46
CA LEU A 151 39.33 36.48 -24.23
C LEU A 151 40.85 36.22 -24.36
N SER A 152 41.67 37.04 -23.70
CA SER A 152 43.09 36.72 -23.57
C SER A 152 43.28 35.53 -22.63
N GLN A 153 44.36 34.76 -22.79
CA GLN A 153 44.66 33.63 -21.89
C GLN A 153 44.73 34.07 -20.41
N ASN A 154 45.15 35.31 -20.15
CA ASN A 154 45.19 35.86 -18.79
C ASN A 154 43.81 36.19 -18.23
N ASP A 155 42.87 36.66 -19.07
CA ASP A 155 41.49 36.91 -18.64
C ASP A 155 40.78 35.58 -18.36
N VAL A 156 41.02 34.59 -19.22
CA VAL A 156 40.57 33.20 -19.03
C VAL A 156 41.08 32.60 -17.72
N ASN A 157 42.37 32.74 -17.43
CA ASN A 157 42.96 32.21 -16.20
C ASN A 157 42.39 32.85 -14.91
N ARG A 158 41.71 34.01 -15.02
CA ARG A 158 40.96 34.62 -13.91
C ARG A 158 39.55 34.05 -13.74
N PHE A 159 38.97 33.47 -14.79
CA PHE A 159 37.69 32.75 -14.75
C PHE A 159 37.86 31.26 -14.43
N LEU A 160 39.07 30.72 -14.60
CA LEU A 160 39.46 29.41 -14.09
C LEU A 160 39.65 29.46 -12.56
N PRO A 161 39.51 28.33 -11.86
CA PRO A 161 39.42 28.28 -10.39
C PRO A 161 40.67 28.67 -9.62
N VAL A 162 41.69 29.13 -10.34
CA VAL A 162 42.99 29.52 -9.78
C VAL A 162 43.08 31.04 -9.56
N GLY A 163 42.05 31.81 -9.95
CA GLY A 163 42.04 33.28 -9.87
C GLY A 163 40.92 33.83 -8.99
N ASN A 164 41.24 34.89 -8.24
CA ASN A 164 40.25 35.67 -7.47
C ASN A 164 39.20 36.29 -8.41
N ALA A 165 37.95 36.39 -7.92
CA ALA A 165 36.84 37.08 -8.59
C ALA A 165 37.26 38.48 -9.08
N ILE A 166 36.92 38.81 -10.32
CA ILE A 166 37.27 40.10 -10.92
C ILE A 166 36.17 41.12 -10.59
N ASP A 167 36.50 42.10 -9.77
CA ASP A 167 35.80 43.38 -9.73
C ASP A 167 36.40 44.27 -10.85
N GLY A 168 35.62 44.57 -11.90
CA GLY A 168 35.94 45.67 -12.83
C GLY A 168 36.25 45.39 -14.31
N VAL A 169 35.63 44.40 -14.98
CA VAL A 169 35.69 44.34 -16.47
C VAL A 169 34.44 44.96 -17.10
N SER A 170 34.62 46.07 -17.80
CA SER A 170 33.57 46.92 -18.40
C SER A 170 33.09 46.48 -19.79
N THR A 171 33.25 45.21 -20.18
CA THR A 171 32.98 44.77 -21.57
C THR A 171 32.22 43.45 -21.73
N ALA A 172 31.71 42.84 -20.67
CA ALA A 172 30.94 41.61 -20.80
C ALA A 172 29.45 41.93 -21.06
N MET A 173 28.88 41.34 -22.12
CA MET A 173 27.50 41.56 -22.56
C MET A 173 26.72 40.24 -22.51
N VAL A 174 25.47 40.31 -22.06
CA VAL A 174 24.51 39.20 -21.95
C VAL A 174 23.52 39.30 -23.11
N LEU A 175 23.19 38.17 -23.75
CA LEU A 175 22.18 38.10 -24.81
C LEU A 175 20.79 37.91 -24.16
N ASP A 176 19.84 38.80 -24.42
CA ASP A 176 18.49 38.73 -23.85
C ASP A 176 17.57 37.81 -24.70
N ASP A 177 16.81 36.93 -24.03
CA ASP A 177 16.09 35.81 -24.65
C ASP A 177 14.89 36.24 -25.52
N TYR A 178 14.38 37.47 -25.34
CA TYR A 178 13.16 37.91 -26.02
C TYR A 178 13.41 38.68 -27.32
N ASP A 179 14.58 39.32 -27.47
CA ASP A 179 14.84 40.29 -28.52
C ASP A 179 16.28 40.26 -29.08
N ASN A 180 17.12 39.32 -28.66
CA ASN A 180 18.48 39.10 -29.19
C ASN A 180 19.42 40.30 -29.03
N ASN A 181 19.10 41.21 -28.10
CA ASN A 181 19.89 42.40 -27.83
C ASN A 181 20.96 42.14 -26.76
N LEU A 182 22.10 42.81 -26.89
CA LEU A 182 23.21 42.72 -25.95
C LEU A 182 23.02 43.74 -24.81
N ARG A 183 22.98 43.29 -23.55
CA ARG A 183 22.92 44.15 -22.36
C ARG A 183 24.14 44.00 -21.44
N PRO A 184 24.50 45.01 -20.63
CA PRO A 184 25.62 44.90 -19.68
C PRO A 184 25.41 43.80 -18.63
N LEU A 185 26.52 43.20 -18.20
CA LEU A 185 26.53 42.15 -17.19
C LEU A 185 26.02 42.64 -15.81
N SER A 186 25.17 41.85 -15.16
CA SER A 186 24.76 42.06 -13.77
C SER A 186 25.34 40.97 -12.85
N ALA A 187 25.36 41.21 -11.54
CA ALA A 187 25.87 40.26 -10.55
C ALA A 187 25.08 38.93 -10.50
N GLN A 188 23.85 38.90 -11.05
CA GLN A 188 23.03 37.69 -11.15
C GLN A 188 23.42 36.80 -12.34
N ASP A 189 24.20 37.33 -13.29
CA ASP A 189 24.57 36.64 -14.54
C ASP A 189 25.88 35.82 -14.43
N ILE A 190 26.50 35.74 -13.23
CA ILE A 190 27.78 35.05 -13.00
C ILE A 190 27.60 33.89 -12.01
N GLY A 191 27.88 32.66 -12.47
CA GLY A 191 28.23 31.55 -11.57
C GLY A 191 28.31 30.20 -12.26
N ALA A 192 29.42 29.48 -12.08
CA ALA A 192 29.49 28.00 -12.09
C ALA A 192 30.92 27.48 -11.82
N TYR A 193 31.60 27.95 -10.78
CA TYR A 193 32.64 27.19 -10.06
C TYR A 193 33.03 27.94 -8.78
N GLU A 194 32.98 27.28 -7.61
CA GLU A 194 33.66 27.74 -6.40
C GLU A 194 34.77 26.73 -6.05
N SER A 195 36.01 27.19 -5.88
CA SER A 195 37.08 26.36 -5.32
C SER A 195 37.80 26.96 -4.14
N ASN A 196 37.86 26.11 -3.12
CA ASN A 196 38.90 25.88 -2.12
C ASN A 196 39.35 27.02 -1.20
N GLY A 197 39.16 26.77 0.10
CA GLY A 197 40.29 26.86 1.04
C GLY A 197 40.15 27.79 2.23
N GLY A 198 38.98 27.88 2.88
CA GLY A 198 38.83 28.49 4.19
C GLY A 198 37.80 27.71 4.99
N ALA A 199 38.04 27.50 6.29
CA ALA A 199 37.11 26.80 7.17
C ALA A 199 35.68 27.36 7.02
N GLU A 200 34.73 26.45 6.84
CA GLU A 200 33.32 26.68 6.53
C GLU A 200 32.67 27.66 7.53
N PRO A 201 32.15 28.82 7.10
CA PRO A 201 30.97 29.36 7.75
C PRO A 201 29.81 28.42 7.35
N PRO A 202 28.97 27.96 8.29
CA PRO A 202 28.02 26.87 8.06
C PRO A 202 27.26 27.08 6.76
N ALA A 203 27.18 26.02 5.94
CA ALA A 203 26.47 26.02 4.66
C ALA A 203 25.18 26.87 4.70
N PRO A 204 24.95 27.78 3.73
CA PRO A 204 23.60 28.30 3.53
C PRO A 204 22.69 27.08 3.34
N PRO A 205 21.58 26.96 4.08
CA PRO A 205 20.70 25.81 3.96
C PRO A 205 20.32 25.64 2.48
N ALA A 206 20.37 24.40 1.99
CA ALA A 206 19.88 24.06 0.65
C ALA A 206 18.52 24.76 0.42
N PRO A 207 18.21 25.31 -0.78
CA PRO A 207 16.87 25.83 -1.04
C PRO A 207 15.91 24.69 -0.77
N SER A 208 15.19 24.82 0.35
CA SER A 208 14.49 23.72 0.96
C SER A 208 13.20 23.49 0.21
N SER A 209 13.20 22.56 -0.74
CA SER A 209 11.99 22.17 -1.45
C SER A 209 10.81 22.03 -0.47
N LEU A 210 9.70 22.70 -0.77
CA LEU A 210 8.48 22.68 0.03
C LEU A 210 8.18 21.26 0.52
N ALA A 211 8.18 21.06 1.84
CA ALA A 211 7.97 19.76 2.46
C ALA A 211 6.92 19.85 3.57
N VAL A 212 6.11 18.81 3.72
CA VAL A 212 5.10 18.68 4.78
C VAL A 212 5.33 17.36 5.49
N SER A 213 5.35 17.38 6.83
CA SER A 213 5.36 16.18 7.67
C SER A 213 4.20 16.28 8.65
N LEU A 214 3.37 15.24 8.69
CA LEU A 214 2.21 15.09 9.57
C LEU A 214 2.23 13.71 10.22
N VAL A 215 2.28 13.68 11.55
CA VAL A 215 2.30 12.43 12.34
C VAL A 215 1.21 12.43 13.40
N ALA A 216 0.76 11.24 13.79
CA ALA A 216 -0.23 11.05 14.85
C ALA A 216 0.38 10.23 16.00
N SER A 217 0.16 10.65 17.24
CA SER A 217 0.66 9.94 18.42
C SER A 217 -0.40 9.91 19.54
N PRO A 218 -0.87 8.73 19.97
CA PRO A 218 -0.65 7.41 19.34
C PRO A 218 -1.39 7.29 17.99
N TYR A 219 -0.90 6.44 17.08
CA TYR A 219 -1.55 6.18 15.78
C TYR A 219 -2.80 5.29 15.89
N SER A 220 -2.94 4.58 17.01
CA SER A 220 -4.12 3.78 17.35
C SER A 220 -4.68 4.20 18.70
N ILE A 221 -6.00 4.33 18.77
CA ILE A 221 -6.76 4.68 19.98
C ILE A 221 -7.94 3.72 20.13
N THR A 222 -8.48 3.57 21.33
CA THR A 222 -9.79 2.94 21.52
C THR A 222 -10.91 3.95 21.26
N VAL A 223 -12.15 3.50 21.01
CA VAL A 223 -13.31 4.39 20.95
C VAL A 223 -13.36 5.29 22.20
N GLY A 224 -13.43 6.61 22.00
CA GLY A 224 -13.39 7.61 23.09
C GLY A 224 -11.99 8.06 23.51
N GLY A 225 -10.93 7.45 22.97
CA GLY A 225 -9.56 7.90 23.12
C GLY A 225 -9.24 9.14 22.26
N SER A 226 -8.02 9.65 22.40
CA SER A 226 -7.55 10.81 21.64
C SER A 226 -6.14 10.59 21.11
N SER A 227 -5.88 11.10 19.91
CA SER A 227 -4.55 11.13 19.29
C SER A 227 -4.12 12.58 19.09
N THR A 228 -2.84 12.87 19.25
CA THR A 228 -2.28 14.19 18.95
C THR A 228 -1.64 14.16 17.57
N LEU A 229 -2.21 14.92 16.64
CA LEU A 229 -1.58 15.23 15.36
C LEU A 229 -0.49 16.27 15.60
N SER A 230 0.69 16.06 15.03
CA SER A 230 1.81 17.01 15.04
C SER A 230 2.30 17.20 13.63
N TRP A 231 2.48 18.44 13.19
CA TRP A 231 2.98 18.73 11.86
C TRP A 231 4.03 19.84 11.84
N SER A 232 4.88 19.75 10.84
CA SER A 232 5.87 20.76 10.51
C SER A 232 6.03 20.83 9.00
N THR A 233 6.32 22.03 8.50
CA THR A 233 6.53 22.27 7.07
C THR A 233 7.77 23.11 6.84
N THR A 234 8.41 22.92 5.70
CA THR A 234 9.54 23.73 5.25
C THR A 234 9.13 24.49 4.00
N ASN A 235 9.41 25.80 3.91
CA ASN A 235 9.07 26.67 2.78
C ASN A 235 7.59 26.78 2.40
N ALA A 236 6.68 26.54 3.34
CA ALA A 236 5.24 26.77 3.16
C ALA A 236 4.83 28.17 3.63
N ASP A 237 4.00 28.85 2.84
CA ASP A 237 3.38 30.13 3.21
C ASP A 237 1.99 29.92 3.82
N SER A 238 1.28 28.87 3.41
CA SER A 238 -0.05 28.55 3.94
C SER A 238 -0.32 27.05 3.93
N CYS A 239 -1.15 26.59 4.87
CA CYS A 239 -1.58 25.20 4.98
C CYS A 239 -3.09 25.11 5.18
N THR A 240 -3.70 24.11 4.55
CA THR A 240 -5.13 23.78 4.67
C THR A 240 -5.29 22.30 5.02
N ALA A 241 -6.04 22.04 6.10
CA ALA A 241 -6.40 20.71 6.54
C ALA A 241 -7.66 20.20 5.83
N SER A 242 -7.70 18.89 5.56
CA SER A 242 -8.87 18.17 5.02
C SER A 242 -8.96 16.73 5.55
N GLY A 243 -10.13 16.10 5.45
CA GLY A 243 -10.41 14.77 6.01
C GLY A 243 -11.12 14.85 7.37
N GLY A 244 -10.62 14.15 8.38
CA GLY A 244 -11.13 14.13 9.76
C GLY A 244 -10.96 15.45 10.54
N TRP A 245 -10.43 16.48 9.87
CA TRP A 245 -10.21 17.84 10.34
C TRP A 245 -10.33 18.80 9.16
N SER A 246 -10.49 20.10 9.44
CA SER A 246 -10.63 21.10 8.38
C SER A 246 -10.09 22.47 8.77
N GLY A 247 -10.01 23.35 7.77
CA GLY A 247 -9.66 24.76 7.91
C GLY A 247 -8.17 25.05 7.73
N SER A 248 -7.83 26.34 7.70
CA SER A 248 -6.44 26.79 7.63
C SER A 248 -5.66 26.38 8.87
N LYS A 249 -4.42 25.94 8.68
CA LYS A 249 -3.48 25.60 9.75
C LYS A 249 -2.23 26.46 9.64
N SER A 250 -1.59 26.69 10.76
CA SER A 250 -0.23 27.22 10.80
C SER A 250 0.74 26.24 10.12
N THR A 251 1.88 26.74 9.66
CA THR A 251 2.96 25.98 9.01
C THR A 251 3.66 24.98 9.95
N SER A 252 3.42 25.08 11.26
CA SER A 252 3.71 24.02 12.22
C SER A 252 2.72 24.07 13.37
N GLY A 253 2.51 22.95 14.04
CA GLY A 253 1.61 22.91 15.18
C GLY A 253 1.24 21.51 15.62
N THR A 254 0.40 21.47 16.65
CA THR A 254 -0.19 20.23 17.16
C THR A 254 -1.69 20.41 17.33
N GLN A 255 -2.46 19.35 17.08
CA GLN A 255 -3.90 19.33 17.33
C GLN A 255 -4.32 17.96 17.84
N THR A 256 -5.01 17.95 18.98
CA THR A 256 -5.65 16.73 19.50
C THR A 256 -6.93 16.45 18.74
N VAL A 257 -7.11 15.19 18.35
CA VAL A 257 -8.28 14.67 17.66
C VAL A 257 -8.82 13.44 18.40
N SER A 258 -10.14 13.24 18.34
CA SER A 258 -10.83 12.13 19.02
C SER A 258 -11.87 11.53 18.08
N PRO A 259 -11.42 10.90 16.97
CA PRO A 259 -12.35 10.33 16.01
C PRO A 259 -13.11 9.14 16.61
N GLY A 260 -14.39 9.00 16.25
CA GLY A 260 -15.24 7.88 16.70
C GLY A 260 -15.06 6.58 15.89
N SER A 261 -14.37 6.66 14.76
CA SER A 261 -14.03 5.57 13.84
C SER A 261 -12.73 5.92 13.11
N ASN A 262 -12.15 4.99 12.34
CA ASN A 262 -10.91 5.27 11.58
C ASN A 262 -11.04 6.55 10.76
N ALA A 263 -10.14 7.50 10.99
CA ALA A 263 -10.18 8.81 10.34
C ALA A 263 -8.82 9.16 9.74
N SER A 264 -8.82 9.63 8.50
CA SER A 264 -7.63 10.12 7.80
C SER A 264 -7.58 11.64 7.86
N TYR A 265 -6.39 12.17 8.12
CA TYR A 265 -6.10 13.59 8.29
C TYR A 265 -5.05 13.98 7.27
N THR A 266 -5.41 14.87 6.35
CA THR A 266 -4.50 15.37 5.30
C THR A 266 -4.18 16.83 5.54
N LEU A 267 -2.91 17.19 5.44
CA LEU A 267 -2.43 18.58 5.43
C LEU A 267 -1.86 18.91 4.06
N SER A 268 -2.42 19.91 3.39
CA SER A 268 -1.92 20.42 2.10
C SER A 268 -1.39 21.83 2.29
N CYS A 269 -0.15 22.07 1.90
CA CYS A 269 0.50 23.36 2.05
C CYS A 269 1.03 23.88 0.71
N SER A 270 1.08 25.20 0.57
CA SER A 270 1.59 25.89 -0.61
C SER A 270 2.60 26.96 -0.22
N GLY A 271 3.60 27.17 -1.07
CA GLY A 271 4.56 28.27 -0.98
C GLY A 271 5.01 28.73 -2.36
N GLU A 272 5.94 29.69 -2.42
CA GLU A 272 6.51 30.21 -3.67
C GLU A 272 7.04 29.11 -4.62
N GLU A 273 7.46 27.97 -4.06
CA GLU A 273 8.07 26.85 -4.78
C GLU A 273 7.07 25.74 -5.20
N GLY A 274 5.77 25.86 -4.89
CA GLY A 274 4.74 24.91 -5.30
C GLY A 274 3.77 24.47 -4.20
N SER A 275 3.29 23.23 -4.25
CA SER A 275 2.44 22.62 -3.22
C SER A 275 2.92 21.24 -2.80
N ALA A 276 2.78 20.92 -1.51
CA ALA A 276 3.10 19.61 -0.94
C ALA A 276 2.02 19.20 0.06
N SER A 277 1.85 17.90 0.27
CA SER A 277 0.86 17.37 1.20
C SER A 277 1.34 16.11 1.89
N ASP A 278 0.90 15.92 3.12
CA ASP A 278 1.10 14.69 3.88
C ASP A 278 -0.22 14.26 4.53
N SER A 279 -0.37 12.96 4.80
CA SER A 279 -1.59 12.40 5.39
C SER A 279 -1.29 11.31 6.40
N VAL A 280 -2.02 11.31 7.51
CA VAL A 280 -1.95 10.28 8.56
C VAL A 280 -3.34 9.74 8.87
N THR A 281 -3.44 8.45 9.16
CA THR A 281 -4.70 7.82 9.59
C THR A 281 -4.59 7.43 11.05
N VAL A 282 -5.56 7.86 11.87
CA VAL A 282 -5.72 7.40 13.25
C VAL A 282 -6.71 6.23 13.23
N SER A 283 -6.23 5.07 13.65
CA SER A 283 -7.04 3.85 13.77
C SER A 283 -7.77 3.84 15.11
N VAL A 284 -9.08 3.62 15.08
CA VAL A 284 -9.91 3.48 16.26
C VAL A 284 -10.25 2.01 16.42
N GLY A 285 -9.62 1.35 17.39
CA GLY A 285 -9.94 -0.01 17.78
C GLY A 285 -11.38 -0.10 18.27
N SER A 286 -12.04 -1.24 18.02
CA SER A 286 -13.37 -1.52 18.56
C SER A 286 -13.34 -1.42 20.09
N GLN A 287 -14.46 -0.97 20.66
CA GLN A 287 -14.63 -1.00 22.11
C GLN A 287 -14.51 -2.46 22.58
N ALA A 288 -13.80 -2.71 23.68
CA ALA A 288 -13.79 -4.03 24.30
C ALA A 288 -15.24 -4.42 24.62
N ASP A 289 -15.69 -5.55 24.09
CA ASP A 289 -17.06 -5.98 24.32
C ASP A 289 -17.21 -6.51 25.74
N THR A 290 -18.05 -5.83 26.52
CA THR A 290 -18.36 -6.19 27.91
C THR A 290 -19.80 -6.60 28.08
N THR A 291 -20.59 -6.62 27.01
CA THR A 291 -22.01 -6.94 27.09
C THR A 291 -22.17 -8.42 26.84
N ALA A 292 -22.88 -9.11 27.73
CA ALA A 292 -23.20 -10.51 27.52
C ALA A 292 -24.39 -10.66 26.54
N PRO A 293 -24.44 -11.77 25.78
CA PRO A 293 -25.58 -12.09 24.92
C PRO A 293 -26.92 -12.13 25.65
N SER A 294 -28.02 -11.99 24.90
CA SER A 294 -29.36 -12.24 25.42
C SER A 294 -29.56 -13.71 25.84
N ILE A 295 -30.47 -13.93 26.79
CA ILE A 295 -30.78 -15.28 27.28
C ILE A 295 -31.46 -16.07 26.16
N PRO A 296 -31.05 -17.32 25.86
CA PRO A 296 -31.76 -18.16 24.91
C PRO A 296 -33.20 -18.44 25.37
N ILE A 297 -34.16 -18.30 24.44
CA ILE A 297 -35.59 -18.52 24.70
C ILE A 297 -36.14 -19.68 23.87
N ASN A 298 -37.39 -20.09 24.15
CA ASN A 298 -38.11 -21.14 23.42
C ASN A 298 -37.38 -22.49 23.36
N ALA A 299 -36.68 -22.82 24.45
CA ALA A 299 -36.02 -24.11 24.66
C ALA A 299 -37.04 -25.27 24.64
N THR A 300 -36.99 -26.11 23.61
CA THR A 300 -37.95 -27.18 23.30
C THR A 300 -37.26 -28.51 22.99
N ALA A 301 -38.02 -29.61 23.07
CA ALA A 301 -37.56 -30.96 22.74
C ALA A 301 -38.49 -31.57 21.68
N SER A 302 -37.91 -32.22 20.67
CA SER A 302 -38.62 -32.85 19.56
C SER A 302 -38.00 -34.21 19.20
N SER A 303 -38.69 -34.99 18.36
CA SER A 303 -38.21 -36.32 17.91
C SER A 303 -37.83 -37.25 19.06
N ILE A 304 -38.61 -37.22 20.14
CA ILE A 304 -38.37 -38.04 21.33
C ILE A 304 -38.60 -39.51 21.00
N THR A 305 -37.57 -40.33 21.19
CA THR A 305 -37.64 -41.79 21.07
C THR A 305 -37.44 -42.45 22.44
N GLN A 306 -37.25 -43.77 22.42
CA GLN A 306 -36.90 -44.55 23.61
C GLN A 306 -35.46 -44.27 24.11
N SER A 307 -34.58 -43.73 23.27
CA SER A 307 -33.15 -43.53 23.60
C SER A 307 -32.50 -42.28 22.99
N SER A 308 -33.29 -41.40 22.36
CA SER A 308 -32.79 -40.18 21.73
C SER A 308 -33.82 -39.05 21.77
N VAL A 309 -33.34 -37.81 21.63
CA VAL A 309 -34.16 -36.60 21.46
C VAL A 309 -33.37 -35.56 20.67
N THR A 310 -34.03 -34.58 20.07
CA THR A 310 -33.39 -33.34 19.61
C THR A 310 -33.89 -32.18 20.46
N ILE A 311 -32.98 -31.47 21.12
CA ILE A 311 -33.31 -30.23 21.83
C ILE A 311 -32.97 -29.02 20.96
N SER A 312 -33.75 -27.95 21.07
CA SER A 312 -33.59 -26.73 20.26
C SER A 312 -34.01 -25.48 21.04
N TRP A 313 -33.45 -24.33 20.67
CA TRP A 313 -33.77 -23.02 21.23
C TRP A 313 -33.67 -21.93 20.14
N ASP A 314 -34.13 -20.72 20.43
CA ASP A 314 -34.00 -19.60 19.49
C ASP A 314 -32.62 -18.95 19.57
N THR A 315 -32.18 -18.31 18.48
CA THR A 315 -30.91 -17.59 18.45
C THR A 315 -30.91 -16.41 19.42
N SER A 316 -29.90 -16.34 20.26
CA SER A 316 -29.60 -15.16 21.08
C SER A 316 -28.98 -14.04 20.25
N THR A 317 -29.03 -12.82 20.78
CA THR A 317 -28.55 -11.60 20.13
C THR A 317 -27.55 -10.90 21.03
N ASP A 318 -26.57 -10.26 20.42
CA ASP A 318 -25.51 -9.51 21.09
C ASP A 318 -25.09 -8.30 20.22
N ASN A 319 -24.41 -7.30 20.79
CA ASN A 319 -23.93 -6.10 20.07
C ASN A 319 -22.75 -6.38 19.11
N VAL A 320 -21.94 -7.41 19.35
CA VAL A 320 -20.86 -7.83 18.44
C VAL A 320 -21.16 -9.21 17.84
N GLY A 321 -21.85 -10.08 18.58
CA GLY A 321 -22.39 -11.34 18.06
C GLY A 321 -22.24 -12.50 19.03
N VAL A 322 -23.07 -13.52 18.86
CA VAL A 322 -23.04 -14.75 19.66
C VAL A 322 -22.18 -15.80 18.95
N THR A 323 -21.28 -16.46 19.68
CA THR A 323 -20.34 -17.45 19.13
C THR A 323 -20.81 -18.88 19.43
N ASP A 324 -21.17 -19.17 20.67
CA ASP A 324 -21.49 -20.53 21.12
C ASP A 324 -22.64 -20.56 22.12
N TYR A 325 -23.21 -21.75 22.32
CA TYR A 325 -24.19 -22.06 23.35
C TYR A 325 -23.69 -23.19 24.24
N SER A 326 -23.79 -23.00 25.55
CA SER A 326 -23.48 -24.02 26.56
C SER A 326 -24.77 -24.68 27.03
N VAL A 327 -24.93 -25.98 26.76
CA VAL A 327 -26.07 -26.78 27.22
C VAL A 327 -25.71 -27.45 28.54
N TYR A 328 -26.57 -27.28 29.54
CA TYR A 328 -26.39 -27.81 30.88
C TYR A 328 -27.35 -28.96 31.14
N TYR A 329 -26.82 -30.05 31.71
CA TYR A 329 -27.58 -31.18 32.22
C TYR A 329 -27.27 -31.38 33.70
N ASN A 330 -28.30 -31.38 34.56
CA ASN A 330 -28.16 -31.41 36.02
C ASN A 330 -27.19 -30.35 36.59
N GLY A 331 -27.16 -29.17 35.95
CA GLY A 331 -26.31 -28.05 36.37
C GLY A 331 -24.84 -28.13 35.93
N ALA A 332 -24.43 -29.19 35.24
CA ALA A 332 -23.10 -29.29 34.63
C ALA A 332 -23.16 -29.07 33.11
N VAL A 333 -22.13 -28.44 32.54
CA VAL A 333 -22.02 -28.30 31.08
C VAL A 333 -21.92 -29.68 30.46
N TYR A 334 -22.91 -30.02 29.63
CA TYR A 334 -22.97 -31.25 28.88
C TYR A 334 -22.27 -31.10 27.53
N ALA A 335 -22.54 -30.00 26.83
CA ALA A 335 -21.98 -29.71 25.51
C ALA A 335 -21.90 -28.21 25.26
N VAL A 336 -20.96 -27.80 24.40
CA VAL A 336 -20.86 -26.47 23.82
C VAL A 336 -21.05 -26.62 22.31
N THR A 337 -21.90 -25.78 21.71
CA THR A 337 -22.24 -25.86 20.28
C THR A 337 -22.53 -24.47 19.72
N PRO A 338 -22.07 -24.16 18.49
CA PRO A 338 -22.46 -22.92 17.80
C PRO A 338 -23.89 -23.00 17.24
N ASN A 339 -24.47 -24.20 17.18
CA ASN A 339 -25.82 -24.42 16.66
C ASN A 339 -26.89 -24.22 17.74
N THR A 340 -28.09 -23.83 17.33
CA THR A 340 -29.27 -23.71 18.22
C THR A 340 -30.09 -24.99 18.35
N SER A 341 -29.53 -26.13 17.93
CA SER A 341 -30.10 -27.45 18.19
C SER A 341 -29.01 -28.48 18.46
N LEU A 342 -29.33 -29.46 19.30
CA LEU A 342 -28.42 -30.52 19.72
C LEU A 342 -29.15 -31.86 19.79
N PRO A 343 -28.78 -32.86 18.96
CA PRO A 343 -29.28 -34.22 19.11
C PRO A 343 -28.60 -34.92 20.28
N LEU A 344 -29.40 -35.54 21.14
CA LEU A 344 -28.96 -36.36 22.28
C LEU A 344 -29.29 -37.83 22.00
N THR A 345 -28.37 -38.73 22.31
CA THR A 345 -28.52 -40.18 22.14
C THR A 345 -28.04 -40.93 23.38
N GLY A 346 -28.35 -42.22 23.49
CA GLY A 346 -27.94 -43.05 24.63
C GLY A 346 -28.74 -42.78 25.91
N LEU A 347 -29.96 -42.26 25.77
CA LEU A 347 -30.85 -41.98 26.90
C LEU A 347 -31.54 -43.27 27.37
N ALA A 348 -31.84 -43.33 28.66
CA ALA A 348 -32.65 -44.41 29.24
C ALA A 348 -34.12 -44.19 28.90
N SER A 349 -34.84 -45.27 28.58
CA SER A 349 -36.27 -45.24 28.29
C SER A 349 -37.11 -44.85 29.51
N ASP A 350 -38.30 -44.29 29.29
CA ASP A 350 -39.23 -43.88 30.36
C ASP A 350 -38.57 -42.98 31.44
N THR A 351 -37.57 -42.18 31.06
CA THR A 351 -36.79 -41.33 31.98
C THR A 351 -36.97 -39.85 31.62
N THR A 352 -37.21 -39.02 32.64
CA THR A 352 -37.31 -37.57 32.49
C THR A 352 -35.92 -36.92 32.58
N TYR A 353 -35.61 -36.08 31.61
CA TYR A 353 -34.39 -35.29 31.53
C TYR A 353 -34.73 -33.81 31.59
N SER A 354 -33.94 -33.03 32.34
CA SER A 354 -34.08 -31.58 32.46
C SER A 354 -32.79 -30.87 32.11
N TRP A 355 -32.89 -29.74 31.42
CA TRP A 355 -31.75 -29.02 30.86
C TRP A 355 -32.00 -27.50 30.80
N THR A 356 -30.91 -26.75 30.71
CA THR A 356 -30.88 -25.31 30.46
C THR A 356 -29.81 -24.99 29.43
N VAL A 357 -29.85 -23.80 28.85
CA VAL A 357 -28.85 -23.34 27.88
C VAL A 357 -28.48 -21.87 28.12
N SER A 358 -27.21 -21.51 27.95
CA SER A 358 -26.72 -20.12 27.90
C SER A 358 -26.05 -19.83 26.56
N ALA A 359 -25.87 -18.56 26.24
CA ALA A 359 -25.16 -18.07 25.06
C ALA A 359 -23.84 -17.39 25.48
N THR A 360 -22.79 -17.54 24.67
CA THR A 360 -21.46 -16.93 24.88
C THR A 360 -21.03 -16.18 23.62
N ASP A 361 -20.45 -15.00 23.78
CA ASP A 361 -19.87 -14.22 22.67
C ASP A 361 -18.39 -14.61 22.38
N ALA A 362 -17.76 -13.90 21.44
CA ALA A 362 -16.39 -14.17 21.02
C ALA A 362 -15.32 -13.74 22.04
N VAL A 363 -15.69 -12.89 23.01
CA VAL A 363 -14.80 -12.36 24.06
C VAL A 363 -14.95 -13.19 25.34
N GLY A 364 -15.97 -14.04 25.43
CA GLY A 364 -16.25 -14.94 26.54
C GLY A 364 -17.29 -14.41 27.54
N ASN A 365 -18.05 -13.35 27.20
CA ASN A 365 -19.16 -12.93 28.05
C ASN A 365 -20.31 -13.95 27.91
N GLU A 366 -20.79 -14.48 29.04
CA GLU A 366 -21.84 -15.50 29.08
C GLU A 366 -23.17 -14.91 29.56
N SER A 367 -24.27 -15.25 28.87
CA SER A 367 -25.62 -14.90 29.28
C SER A 367 -26.04 -15.61 30.56
N SER A 368 -27.13 -15.16 31.20
CA SER A 368 -27.84 -16.03 32.14
C SER A 368 -28.40 -17.27 31.44
N GLN A 369 -28.56 -18.37 32.16
CA GLN A 369 -29.18 -19.58 31.63
C GLN A 369 -30.68 -19.39 31.35
N SER A 370 -31.19 -20.11 30.35
CA SER A 370 -32.61 -20.19 30.00
C SER A 370 -33.46 -20.70 31.17
N SER A 371 -34.78 -20.56 31.05
CA SER A 371 -35.71 -21.32 31.90
C SER A 371 -35.47 -22.82 31.75
N LEU A 372 -35.66 -23.57 32.85
CA LEU A 372 -35.52 -25.04 32.87
C LEU A 372 -36.53 -25.69 31.92
N SER A 373 -36.03 -26.43 30.93
CA SER A 373 -36.83 -27.24 30.02
C SER A 373 -36.65 -28.73 30.34
N SER A 374 -37.68 -29.54 30.04
CA SER A 374 -37.63 -30.98 30.32
C SER A 374 -38.40 -31.79 29.27
N PHE A 375 -38.03 -33.07 29.15
CA PHE A 375 -38.71 -34.05 28.30
C PHE A 375 -38.63 -35.45 28.95
N THR A 376 -39.54 -36.35 28.57
CA THR A 376 -39.52 -37.76 29.01
C THR A 376 -39.42 -38.66 27.80
N THR A 377 -38.42 -39.53 27.74
CA THR A 377 -38.24 -40.52 26.67
C THR A 377 -39.38 -41.53 26.64
N LEU A 378 -39.70 -42.10 25.48
CA LEU A 378 -40.73 -43.12 25.35
C LEU A 378 -40.39 -44.37 26.17
N GLY A 379 -41.41 -45.10 26.63
CA GLY A 379 -41.25 -46.38 27.33
C GLY A 379 -41.07 -47.57 26.37
N THR A 380 -40.63 -48.70 26.91
CA THR A 380 -40.62 -49.99 26.22
C THR A 380 -42.05 -50.51 26.12
N SER A 381 -42.69 -50.36 24.95
CA SER A 381 -43.98 -51.02 24.71
C SER A 381 -43.76 -52.53 24.58
N SER A 382 -44.15 -53.27 25.62
CA SER A 382 -44.46 -54.69 25.54
C SER A 382 -45.92 -54.89 25.91
N ALA A 383 -46.82 -54.95 24.92
CA ALA A 383 -48.17 -55.46 25.12
C ALA A 383 -48.70 -56.20 23.88
N PRO A 384 -49.51 -57.27 24.07
CA PRO A 384 -49.86 -58.26 23.07
C PRO A 384 -51.05 -57.84 22.20
N VAL A 385 -51.14 -58.44 21.01
CA VAL A 385 -52.22 -58.29 20.04
C VAL A 385 -53.44 -59.12 20.45
N ASP A 386 -54.64 -58.54 20.56
CA ASP A 386 -55.97 -59.12 20.16
C ASP A 386 -57.14 -58.10 20.31
N PRO A 387 -58.39 -58.37 19.90
CA PRO A 387 -59.04 -57.92 18.67
C PRO A 387 -60.17 -56.89 18.88
N VAL A 388 -60.65 -56.36 17.75
CA VAL A 388 -61.60 -55.24 17.57
C VAL A 388 -63.06 -55.58 17.93
N ASP A 389 -63.81 -54.61 18.49
CA ASP A 389 -65.28 -54.51 18.34
C ASP A 389 -65.71 -53.01 18.26
N PRO A 390 -66.70 -52.62 17.42
CA PRO A 390 -66.88 -51.25 16.92
C PRO A 390 -68.10 -50.52 17.50
N VAL A 391 -68.02 -49.21 17.73
CA VAL A 391 -69.19 -48.32 17.70
C VAL A 391 -68.85 -46.86 17.31
N ASP A 392 -69.73 -46.32 16.45
CA ASP A 392 -70.11 -44.93 16.15
C ASP A 392 -69.36 -44.15 15.05
N PRO A 393 -70.01 -43.82 13.90
CA PRO A 393 -69.39 -43.00 12.87
C PRO A 393 -69.47 -41.52 13.29
N VAL A 394 -68.39 -41.05 13.90
CA VAL A 394 -68.06 -39.62 13.94
C VAL A 394 -67.77 -39.19 12.50
N ASP A 395 -68.34 -38.06 12.07
CA ASP A 395 -68.03 -37.44 10.77
C ASP A 395 -66.51 -37.44 10.53
N PRO A 396 -66.03 -37.92 9.36
CA PRO A 396 -64.60 -38.04 9.11
C PRO A 396 -63.98 -36.65 9.05
N VAL A 397 -63.34 -36.24 10.15
CA VAL A 397 -62.41 -35.11 10.13
C VAL A 397 -61.25 -35.51 9.22
N THR A 398 -61.15 -34.89 8.05
CA THR A 398 -60.01 -35.10 7.15
C THR A 398 -58.75 -34.62 7.87
N PRO A 399 -57.80 -35.52 8.19
CA PRO A 399 -56.64 -35.15 8.98
C PRO A 399 -55.77 -34.17 8.19
N SER A 400 -55.39 -33.05 8.82
CA SER A 400 -54.51 -32.06 8.19
C SER A 400 -53.12 -32.66 7.92
N PRO A 401 -52.48 -32.31 6.78
CA PRO A 401 -51.12 -32.74 6.49
C PRO A 401 -50.13 -32.27 7.56
N THR A 402 -49.12 -33.08 7.84
CA THR A 402 -47.92 -32.65 8.57
C THR A 402 -46.69 -32.86 7.69
N VAL A 403 -45.65 -32.05 7.88
CA VAL A 403 -44.37 -32.20 7.21
C VAL A 403 -43.26 -31.91 8.21
N SER A 404 -42.21 -32.72 8.18
CA SER A 404 -40.98 -32.50 8.92
C SER A 404 -39.82 -32.57 7.93
N LEU A 405 -39.01 -31.53 7.90
CA LEU A 405 -37.81 -31.40 7.08
C LEU A 405 -36.62 -31.17 8.01
N THR A 406 -35.60 -32.02 7.88
CA THR A 406 -34.39 -31.96 8.69
C THR A 406 -33.17 -31.98 7.79
N THR A 407 -32.04 -31.57 8.34
CA THR A 407 -30.75 -31.55 7.64
C THR A 407 -29.71 -32.27 8.49
N SER A 408 -28.80 -33.02 7.86
CA SER A 408 -27.70 -33.67 8.59
C SER A 408 -26.65 -32.67 9.11
N SER A 409 -26.53 -31.52 8.45
CA SER A 409 -25.76 -30.36 8.93
C SER A 409 -26.42 -29.05 8.52
N SER A 410 -26.61 -28.15 9.48
CA SER A 410 -27.07 -26.77 9.24
C SER A 410 -25.94 -25.82 8.88
N ALA A 411 -24.67 -26.23 9.07
CA ALA A 411 -23.49 -25.45 8.70
C ALA A 411 -22.47 -26.30 7.94
N ILE A 412 -21.99 -25.81 6.81
CA ILE A 412 -20.97 -26.46 6.00
C ILE A 412 -19.91 -25.42 5.59
N THR A 413 -18.70 -25.86 5.27
CA THR A 413 -17.73 -25.02 4.58
C THR A 413 -17.99 -25.01 3.08
N VAL A 414 -17.52 -23.99 2.35
CA VAL A 414 -17.55 -23.97 0.87
C VAL A 414 -17.00 -25.29 0.31
N GLY A 415 -17.75 -25.92 -0.60
CA GLY A 415 -17.42 -27.23 -1.17
C GLY A 415 -17.92 -28.44 -0.37
N GLY A 416 -18.46 -28.22 0.84
CA GLY A 416 -19.14 -29.23 1.64
C GLY A 416 -20.51 -29.65 1.09
N SER A 417 -21.14 -30.61 1.77
CA SER A 417 -22.49 -31.04 1.44
C SER A 417 -23.29 -31.35 2.70
N SER A 418 -24.61 -31.25 2.60
CA SER A 418 -25.54 -31.63 3.66
C SER A 418 -26.68 -32.47 3.08
N THR A 419 -27.26 -33.37 3.87
CA THR A 419 -28.35 -34.25 3.44
C THR A 419 -29.65 -33.80 4.08
N LEU A 420 -30.58 -33.34 3.25
CA LEU A 420 -31.95 -33.05 3.63
C LEU A 420 -32.71 -34.38 3.77
N SER A 421 -33.50 -34.52 4.83
CA SER A 421 -34.37 -35.67 5.08
C SER A 421 -35.77 -35.19 5.44
N TRP A 422 -36.81 -35.72 4.79
CA TRP A 422 -38.18 -35.31 5.06
C TRP A 422 -39.17 -36.46 5.15
N SER A 423 -40.24 -36.22 5.91
CA SER A 423 -41.42 -37.09 5.99
C SER A 423 -42.67 -36.24 6.16
N ALA A 424 -43.71 -36.56 5.40
CA ALA A 424 -45.02 -35.95 5.47
C ALA A 424 -46.10 -37.02 5.68
N THR A 425 -47.09 -36.71 6.51
CA THR A 425 -48.27 -37.56 6.73
C THR A 425 -49.53 -36.84 6.27
N ASN A 426 -50.55 -37.59 5.84
CA ASN A 426 -51.82 -37.05 5.29
C ASN A 426 -51.65 -36.08 4.10
N ALA A 427 -50.53 -36.18 3.37
CA ALA A 427 -50.25 -35.41 2.17
C ALA A 427 -50.27 -36.31 0.92
N ASN A 428 -50.78 -35.80 -0.19
CA ASN A 428 -50.79 -36.48 -1.50
C ASN A 428 -49.67 -35.97 -2.42
N SER A 429 -49.16 -34.75 -2.18
CA SER A 429 -48.09 -34.17 -2.99
C SER A 429 -47.22 -33.24 -2.17
N CYS A 430 -45.93 -33.14 -2.51
CA CYS A 430 -44.99 -32.19 -1.92
C CYS A 430 -44.22 -31.45 -3.02
N THR A 431 -44.00 -30.16 -2.81
CA THR A 431 -43.26 -29.28 -3.73
C THR A 431 -42.14 -28.57 -2.97
N ALA A 432 -40.92 -28.71 -3.47
CA ALA A 432 -39.73 -28.04 -2.93
C ALA A 432 -39.55 -26.64 -3.53
N SER A 433 -39.07 -25.70 -2.72
CA SER A 433 -38.71 -24.33 -3.12
C SER A 433 -37.54 -23.78 -2.29
N GLY A 434 -36.92 -22.69 -2.76
CA GLY A 434 -35.70 -22.12 -2.16
C GLY A 434 -34.43 -22.61 -2.86
N GLY A 435 -33.46 -23.17 -2.11
CA GLY A 435 -32.20 -23.74 -2.60
C GLY A 435 -32.33 -25.06 -3.37
N TRP A 436 -33.56 -25.53 -3.56
CA TRP A 436 -33.96 -26.72 -4.31
C TRP A 436 -35.33 -26.48 -4.94
N SER A 437 -35.72 -27.34 -5.88
CA SER A 437 -36.99 -27.20 -6.59
C SER A 437 -37.59 -28.54 -7.03
N GLY A 438 -38.84 -28.46 -7.49
CA GLY A 438 -39.57 -29.57 -8.11
C GLY A 438 -40.44 -30.36 -7.14
N SER A 439 -41.24 -31.27 -7.70
CA SER A 439 -42.07 -32.19 -6.92
C SER A 439 -41.21 -33.21 -6.17
N LYS A 440 -41.55 -33.46 -4.91
CA LYS A 440 -40.93 -34.47 -4.05
C LYS A 440 -41.96 -35.51 -3.62
N SER A 441 -41.48 -36.73 -3.37
CA SER A 441 -42.26 -37.75 -2.68
C SER A 441 -42.61 -37.29 -1.26
N THR A 442 -43.64 -37.89 -0.67
CA THR A 442 -44.07 -37.59 0.72
C THR A 442 -43.04 -37.98 1.77
N SER A 443 -42.04 -38.78 1.44
CA SER A 443 -40.83 -38.99 2.25
C SER A 443 -39.62 -39.19 1.35
N GLY A 444 -38.43 -38.86 1.84
CA GLY A 444 -37.19 -39.04 1.09
C GLY A 444 -35.99 -38.32 1.69
N THR A 445 -34.86 -38.44 1.00
CA THR A 445 -33.61 -37.76 1.32
C THR A 445 -32.98 -37.16 0.06
N GLN A 446 -32.29 -36.03 0.19
CA GLN A 446 -31.55 -35.41 -0.91
C GLN A 446 -30.30 -34.70 -0.39
N THR A 447 -29.16 -34.99 -1.00
CA THR A 447 -27.91 -34.26 -0.73
C THR A 447 -27.87 -32.93 -1.50
N VAL A 448 -27.44 -31.88 -0.81
CA VAL A 448 -27.29 -30.52 -1.33
C VAL A 448 -25.89 -29.98 -1.02
N SER A 449 -25.32 -29.24 -1.97
CA SER A 449 -23.99 -28.62 -1.87
C SER A 449 -24.07 -27.13 -2.25
N PRO A 450 -24.75 -26.30 -1.45
CA PRO A 450 -24.89 -24.88 -1.79
C PRO A 450 -23.53 -24.17 -1.73
N GLY A 451 -23.29 -23.25 -2.68
CA GLY A 451 -22.07 -22.42 -2.71
C GLY A 451 -22.11 -21.19 -1.80
N SER A 452 -23.29 -20.87 -1.26
CA SER A 452 -23.58 -19.76 -0.34
C SER A 452 -24.77 -20.14 0.55
N ASN A 453 -25.07 -19.38 1.60
CA ASN A 453 -26.23 -19.65 2.46
C ASN A 453 -27.50 -19.90 1.65
N ALA A 454 -28.18 -21.02 1.92
CA ALA A 454 -29.37 -21.44 1.19
C ALA A 454 -30.45 -21.96 2.15
N SER A 455 -31.69 -21.53 1.93
CA SER A 455 -32.87 -22.03 2.65
C SER A 455 -33.64 -23.00 1.77
N TYR A 456 -34.08 -24.12 2.33
CA TYR A 456 -34.76 -25.21 1.66
C TYR A 456 -36.14 -25.38 2.29
N THR A 457 -37.19 -25.11 1.52
CA THR A 457 -38.58 -25.21 1.97
C THR A 457 -39.27 -26.37 1.28
N LEU A 458 -40.08 -27.14 2.01
CA LEU A 458 -40.94 -28.19 1.48
C LEU A 458 -42.40 -27.88 1.85
N SER A 459 -43.27 -27.76 0.86
CA SER A 459 -44.70 -27.57 1.05
C SER A 459 -45.46 -28.80 0.58
N CYS A 460 -46.24 -29.43 1.46
CA CYS A 460 -47.02 -30.63 1.18
C CYS A 460 -48.52 -30.34 1.30
N SER A 461 -49.33 -30.89 0.38
CA SER A 461 -50.79 -30.72 0.33
C SER A 461 -51.52 -32.06 0.34
N GLY A 462 -52.69 -32.09 0.98
CA GLY A 462 -53.61 -33.22 1.03
C GLY A 462 -55.05 -32.78 1.28
N GLU A 463 -55.96 -33.73 1.44
CA GLU A 463 -57.41 -33.46 1.58
C GLU A 463 -57.76 -32.59 2.80
N GLY A 464 -56.94 -32.61 3.85
CA GLY A 464 -57.10 -31.80 5.07
C GLY A 464 -56.37 -30.45 5.05
N GLY A 465 -55.81 -30.01 3.91
CA GLY A 465 -55.15 -28.71 3.75
C GLY A 465 -53.70 -28.79 3.23
N SER A 466 -52.82 -27.93 3.75
CA SER A 466 -51.40 -27.87 3.39
C SER A 466 -50.52 -27.54 4.59
N ALA A 467 -49.33 -28.13 4.65
CA ALA A 467 -48.31 -27.83 5.64
C ALA A 467 -46.95 -27.56 4.96
N SER A 468 -46.11 -26.75 5.59
CA SER A 468 -44.77 -26.42 5.10
C SER A 468 -43.74 -26.44 6.22
N ASP A 469 -42.53 -26.87 5.91
CA ASP A 469 -41.38 -26.81 6.80
C ASP A 469 -40.13 -26.33 6.02
N SER A 470 -39.17 -25.72 6.70
CA SER A 470 -37.99 -25.14 6.09
C SER A 470 -36.74 -25.30 6.94
N VAL A 471 -35.62 -25.60 6.30
CA VAL A 471 -34.29 -25.65 6.94
C VAL A 471 -33.32 -24.74 6.21
N THR A 472 -32.37 -24.15 6.93
CA THR A 472 -31.32 -23.32 6.32
C THR A 472 -29.97 -24.00 6.50
N VAL A 473 -29.18 -24.02 5.43
CA VAL A 473 -27.78 -24.44 5.46
C VAL A 473 -26.91 -23.21 5.25
N SER A 474 -26.16 -22.82 6.29
CA SER A 474 -25.17 -21.76 6.22
C SER A 474 -23.85 -22.30 5.67
N VAL A 475 -23.23 -21.54 4.78
CA VAL A 475 -21.95 -21.85 4.14
C VAL A 475 -20.92 -20.85 4.65
N SER A 476 -19.97 -21.31 5.45
CA SER A 476 -18.82 -20.50 5.87
C SER A 476 -17.65 -20.68 4.90
N SER A 477 -16.90 -19.61 4.68
CA SER A 477 -15.56 -19.73 4.10
C SER A 477 -14.67 -20.47 5.10
N GLN A 478 -13.73 -21.28 4.59
CA GLN A 478 -12.70 -21.85 5.45
C GLN A 478 -11.93 -20.71 6.13
N ALA A 479 -11.68 -20.82 7.44
CA ALA A 479 -10.82 -19.89 8.14
C ALA A 479 -9.43 -19.93 7.50
N ASP A 480 -8.91 -18.77 7.13
CA ASP A 480 -7.55 -18.69 6.60
C ASP A 480 -6.56 -18.80 7.75
N THR A 481 -5.75 -19.85 7.72
CA THR A 481 -4.72 -20.13 8.74
C THR A 481 -3.31 -20.02 8.16
N THR A 482 -3.19 -19.63 6.90
CA THR A 482 -1.89 -19.57 6.23
C THR A 482 -1.34 -18.17 6.40
N ALA A 483 -0.15 -18.06 6.98
CA ALA A 483 0.51 -16.77 7.08
C ALA A 483 1.08 -16.33 5.72
N PRO A 484 1.15 -15.01 5.45
CA PRO A 484 1.81 -14.47 4.27
C PRO A 484 3.26 -14.91 4.11
N SER A 485 3.80 -14.78 2.88
CA SER A 485 5.24 -14.97 2.66
C SER A 485 6.08 -13.91 3.39
N ILE A 486 7.30 -14.28 3.77
CA ILE A 486 8.25 -13.36 4.44
C ILE A 486 8.62 -12.24 3.45
N PRO A 487 8.51 -10.95 3.85
CA PRO A 487 8.98 -9.86 3.01
C PRO A 487 10.47 -9.98 2.69
N THR A 488 10.86 -9.71 1.45
CA THR A 488 12.25 -9.81 0.98
C THR A 488 12.78 -8.47 0.48
N ASN A 489 14.08 -8.36 0.20
CA ASN A 489 14.70 -7.14 -0.34
C ASN A 489 14.46 -5.87 0.50
N ALA A 490 14.46 -6.03 1.83
CA ALA A 490 14.40 -4.92 2.78
C ALA A 490 15.65 -4.03 2.65
N THR A 491 15.49 -2.80 2.17
CA THR A 491 16.60 -1.86 1.89
C THR A 491 16.28 -0.45 2.36
N ALA A 492 17.31 0.39 2.50
CA ALA A 492 17.19 1.81 2.78
C ALA A 492 17.85 2.61 1.64
N SER A 493 17.26 3.76 1.32
CA SER A 493 17.68 4.66 0.23
C SER A 493 17.54 6.12 0.67
N SER A 494 18.08 7.05 -0.12
CA SER A 494 17.98 8.50 0.17
C SER A 494 18.38 8.86 1.61
N ILE A 495 19.43 8.21 2.12
CA ILE A 495 19.87 8.38 3.51
C ILE A 495 20.51 9.76 3.66
N THR A 496 19.98 10.55 4.57
CA THR A 496 20.51 11.86 4.97
C THR A 496 21.03 11.80 6.40
N GLN A 497 21.37 12.96 6.96
CA GLN A 497 21.73 13.09 8.36
C GLN A 497 20.56 12.77 9.32
N SER A 498 19.32 12.94 8.87
CA SER A 498 18.13 12.83 9.72
C SER A 498 16.92 12.13 9.08
N SER A 499 17.08 11.57 7.89
CA SER A 499 16.01 10.87 7.17
C SER A 499 16.52 9.74 6.27
N THR A 500 15.63 8.86 5.85
CA THR A 500 15.86 7.84 4.82
C THR A 500 14.52 7.40 4.23
N THR A 501 14.51 6.67 3.12
CA THR A 501 13.35 5.89 2.67
C THR A 501 13.69 4.41 2.74
N ILE A 502 12.93 3.66 3.54
CA ILE A 502 13.04 2.20 3.61
C ILE A 502 11.99 1.53 2.72
N SER A 503 12.33 0.41 2.11
CA SER A 503 11.43 -0.35 1.22
C SER A 503 11.71 -1.84 1.24
N TRP A 504 10.72 -2.63 0.84
CA TRP A 504 10.80 -4.09 0.74
C TRP A 504 9.92 -4.61 -0.41
N ALA A 505 10.13 -5.85 -0.82
CA ALA A 505 9.29 -6.52 -1.81
C ALA A 505 7.97 -6.97 -1.18
N ALA A 506 6.88 -6.85 -1.94
CA ALA A 506 5.56 -7.25 -1.49
C ALA A 506 5.50 -8.77 -1.20
N SER A 507 4.85 -9.12 -0.10
CA SER A 507 4.51 -10.50 0.24
C SER A 507 3.30 -10.98 -0.55
N THR A 508 3.15 -12.30 -0.61
CA THR A 508 2.03 -13.00 -1.26
C THR A 508 1.36 -13.93 -0.26
N ASP A 509 0.07 -14.13 -0.42
CA ASP A 509 -0.75 -14.98 0.42
C ASP A 509 -1.88 -15.63 -0.40
N ASN A 510 -2.50 -16.72 0.08
CA ASN A 510 -3.58 -17.42 -0.61
C ASN A 510 -4.91 -16.64 -0.63
N VAL A 511 -5.16 -15.75 0.32
CA VAL A 511 -6.33 -14.85 0.34
C VAL A 511 -5.91 -13.41 0.09
N GLY A 512 -4.80 -12.96 0.70
CA GLY A 512 -4.21 -11.66 0.40
C GLY A 512 -3.55 -11.00 1.61
N VAL A 513 -2.55 -10.16 1.32
CA VAL A 513 -1.80 -9.39 2.32
C VAL A 513 -2.45 -8.03 2.51
N ILE A 514 -2.71 -7.64 3.76
CA ILE A 514 -3.34 -6.35 4.09
C ILE A 514 -2.37 -5.32 4.64
N GLY A 515 -1.17 -5.73 5.07
CA GLY A 515 -0.18 -4.82 5.60
C GLY A 515 1.11 -5.47 6.10
N TYR A 516 1.93 -4.64 6.71
CA TYR A 516 3.27 -4.96 7.18
C TYR A 516 3.54 -4.32 8.53
N ASN A 517 4.15 -5.09 9.45
CA ASN A 517 4.66 -4.60 10.72
C ASN A 517 6.17 -4.42 10.62
N LEU A 518 6.66 -3.24 10.95
CA LEU A 518 8.08 -2.94 10.95
C LEU A 518 8.58 -2.90 12.38
N TYR A 519 9.73 -3.53 12.62
CA TYR A 519 10.33 -3.68 13.93
C TYR A 519 11.63 -2.91 14.04
N TYR A 520 11.80 -2.20 15.16
CA TYR A 520 13.03 -1.54 15.54
C TYR A 520 13.38 -1.99 16.96
N ARG A 521 14.57 -2.58 17.13
CA ARG A 521 15.00 -3.20 18.40
C ARG A 521 14.05 -4.28 18.93
N GLY A 522 13.35 -4.98 18.02
CA GLY A 522 12.42 -6.07 18.35
C GLY A 522 10.99 -5.63 18.61
N GLU A 523 10.72 -4.32 18.69
CA GLU A 523 9.38 -3.77 18.92
C GLU A 523 8.79 -3.23 17.63
N VAL A 524 7.47 -3.42 17.43
CA VAL A 524 6.77 -2.82 16.29
C VAL A 524 6.78 -1.29 16.46
N PHE A 525 7.34 -0.58 15.49
CA PHE A 525 7.37 0.88 15.50
C PHE A 525 6.46 1.50 14.43
N ILE A 526 6.17 0.78 13.34
CA ILE A 526 5.25 1.21 12.28
C ILE A 526 4.43 0.01 11.78
N VAL A 527 3.14 0.25 11.52
CA VAL A 527 2.26 -0.63 10.75
C VAL A 527 1.82 0.11 9.48
N THR A 528 1.93 -0.52 8.32
CA THR A 528 1.59 0.13 7.05
C THR A 528 1.05 -0.85 6.01
N PRO A 529 0.12 -0.43 5.12
CA PRO A 529 -0.23 -1.21 3.94
C PRO A 529 0.81 -1.08 2.80
N ASN A 530 1.72 -0.10 2.91
CA ASN A 530 2.67 0.22 1.85
C ASN A 530 3.93 -0.65 1.94
N THR A 531 4.67 -0.78 0.84
CA THR A 531 5.96 -1.48 0.77
C THR A 531 7.17 -0.54 0.75
N SER A 532 6.94 0.75 0.98
CA SER A 532 7.95 1.80 1.03
C SER A 532 7.51 2.91 1.98
N LEU A 533 8.42 3.38 2.84
CA LEU A 533 8.15 4.39 3.86
C LEU A 533 9.31 5.39 3.99
N PRO A 534 9.04 6.70 3.89
CA PRO A 534 10.00 7.71 4.32
C PRO A 534 10.04 7.76 5.86
N LEU A 535 11.25 7.80 6.41
CA LEU A 535 11.54 8.01 7.83
C LEU A 535 12.28 9.34 7.99
N SER A 536 11.93 10.11 9.03
CA SER A 536 12.55 11.38 9.38
C SER A 536 12.80 11.46 10.89
N GLY A 537 13.51 12.49 11.35
CA GLY A 537 13.83 12.68 12.77
C GLY A 537 14.89 11.71 13.30
N LEU A 538 15.71 11.14 12.42
CA LEU A 538 16.80 10.25 12.79
C LEU A 538 18.00 11.06 13.32
N ALA A 539 18.75 10.46 14.24
CA ALA A 539 19.98 11.05 14.75
C ALA A 539 21.11 10.91 13.71
N PRO A 540 22.00 11.91 13.58
CA PRO A 540 23.19 11.82 12.73
C PRO A 540 24.12 10.70 13.16
N ASP A 541 24.93 10.19 12.22
CA ASP A 541 25.97 9.17 12.46
C ASP A 541 25.48 7.97 13.28
N THR A 542 24.22 7.57 13.07
CA THR A 542 23.55 6.54 13.86
C THR A 542 23.13 5.39 12.97
N THR A 543 23.57 4.19 13.33
CA THR A 543 23.13 2.96 12.65
C THR A 543 21.77 2.53 13.18
N TYR A 544 20.81 2.42 12.27
CA TYR A 544 19.48 1.86 12.51
C TYR A 544 19.41 0.45 11.92
N SER A 545 18.80 -0.47 12.65
CA SER A 545 18.56 -1.84 12.19
C SER A 545 17.11 -2.20 12.40
N TRP A 546 16.49 -2.80 11.38
CA TRP A 546 15.07 -3.07 11.33
C TRP A 546 14.75 -4.36 10.60
N THR A 547 13.57 -4.91 10.88
CA THR A 547 12.98 -6.06 10.19
C THR A 547 11.53 -5.74 9.86
N VAL A 548 10.93 -6.53 8.96
CA VAL A 548 9.53 -6.38 8.57
C VAL A 548 8.85 -7.74 8.45
N SER A 549 7.61 -7.85 8.91
CA SER A 549 6.69 -8.99 8.69
C SER A 549 5.50 -8.52 7.85
N ALA A 550 4.72 -9.46 7.33
CA ALA A 550 3.48 -9.21 6.60
C ALA A 550 2.29 -9.83 7.33
N THR A 551 1.14 -9.17 7.26
CA THR A 551 -0.11 -9.59 7.90
C THR A 551 -1.24 -9.71 6.88
N ASP A 552 -2.09 -10.73 7.02
CA ASP A 552 -3.30 -10.91 6.22
C ASP A 552 -4.58 -10.43 6.93
N ALA A 553 -5.73 -10.58 6.25
CA ALA A 553 -7.04 -10.19 6.77
C ALA A 553 -7.57 -11.10 7.90
N ALA A 554 -7.04 -12.32 8.02
CA ALA A 554 -7.39 -13.26 9.08
C ALA A 554 -6.55 -13.07 10.36
N GLY A 555 -5.54 -12.19 10.30
CA GLY A 555 -4.63 -11.90 11.40
C GLY A 555 -3.41 -12.82 11.46
N ASN A 556 -3.15 -13.63 10.44
CA ASN A 556 -1.92 -14.41 10.38
C ASN A 556 -0.75 -13.50 10.02
N GLU A 557 0.36 -13.68 10.73
CA GLU A 557 1.58 -12.90 10.56
C GLU A 557 2.73 -13.78 10.08
N SER A 558 3.47 -13.30 9.09
CA SER A 558 4.65 -13.99 8.59
C SER A 558 5.84 -13.88 9.54
N SER A 559 6.83 -14.76 9.38
CA SER A 559 8.11 -14.54 10.06
C SER A 559 8.75 -13.22 9.60
N GLN A 560 9.50 -12.57 10.49
CA GLN A 560 10.22 -11.34 10.16
C GLN A 560 11.28 -11.58 9.07
N SER A 561 11.51 -10.56 8.24
CA SER A 561 12.57 -10.52 7.24
C SER A 561 13.95 -10.70 7.86
N SER A 562 14.96 -10.94 7.01
CA SER A 562 16.35 -10.74 7.41
C SER A 562 16.57 -9.30 7.90
N LEU A 563 17.45 -9.14 8.90
CA LEU A 563 17.81 -7.83 9.46
C LEU A 563 18.39 -6.93 8.36
N SER A 564 17.78 -5.76 8.17
CA SER A 564 18.29 -4.70 7.30
C SER A 564 18.81 -3.55 8.15
N SER A 565 19.86 -2.86 7.68
CA SER A 565 20.46 -1.77 8.44
C SER A 565 21.01 -0.67 7.54
N PHE A 566 21.00 0.55 8.05
CA PHE A 566 21.61 1.72 7.40
C PHE A 566 22.19 2.65 8.46
N THR A 567 23.15 3.48 8.08
CA THR A 567 23.75 4.51 8.95
C THR A 567 23.45 5.87 8.37
N THR A 568 22.83 6.75 9.15
CA THR A 568 22.61 8.16 8.77
C THR A 568 23.93 8.88 8.57
N LEU A 569 23.92 9.90 7.71
CA LEU A 569 25.13 10.70 7.46
C LEU A 569 25.57 11.44 8.74
N GLY A 570 26.86 11.70 8.88
CA GLY A 570 27.42 12.39 10.05
C GLY A 570 27.09 13.88 10.10
N SER A 571 27.22 14.46 11.29
CA SER A 571 27.31 15.91 11.49
C SER A 571 28.65 16.39 10.95
N ASN A 572 28.67 17.10 9.82
CA ASN A 572 29.87 17.86 9.47
C ASN A 572 30.01 18.99 10.51
N TYR A 573 31.15 18.98 11.22
CA TYR A 573 31.52 19.99 12.23
C TYR A 573 32.14 21.22 11.58
#